data_AF-A0A8S1PNY5-F1
#
_entry.id   AF-A0A8S1PNY5-F1
#
_cell.length_a   1.000
_cell.length_b   1.000
_cell.length_c   1.000
_cell.angle_alpha   90.00
_cell.angle_beta   90.00
_cell.angle_gamma   90.00
#
_symmetry.space_group_name_H-M   'P 1'
#
loop_
_entity.id
_entity.type
_entity.pdbx_description
1 polymer ?
#
loop_
_entity_poly.entity_id
_entity_poly.type
_entity_poly.pdbx_seq_one_letter_code
_entity_poly.pdbx_strand_id
1 'polypeptide(L)'
;MINSQTKKKLLKLFKKLEEYEVHSESMRQILCQQDEFEPYSVFKKICNSGHISSQEIYQLLQQNGMIVQLEQVNPIIKWYSQKCDNRLTYADFLQIVLPANNLELRNLVSQKPTFAKDISYEIEYGVCRIFYKEIQIADEIQAYKQDLVQSPDFDYRIAFQTIDQFNSGFIQLDLLEHFVDRDCNALMRRLDQNRDSQIDLEDFRIALEPQYGNIYSQKSSASTVTSVKQIEVQNQFPNRRAKQSVAKHIDRNKKIIQQKKVQCYDMDYLAEALKIISELEYENEFRKEELGYLQYDFLELFSFFDQDKTGKLAPGDVKAALEELEIYPTQSQLYLWMKRYDIDRDGKWNVREFLAAFKPINYQKINIRQLDKEILNAVKNVIKTEIENEVAIECIRKKLSQRPNFNLKSLFAVITSNQIIVEQELRTFLENHGVYLDEKNRELLMRRFDRNEQQYITYSDFLNEMQPKQPKN
;
A
#
# COMPACT_ATOMS: atom_id res chain seq x y z
N MET A 1 15.80 -16.52 34.48
CA MET A 1 14.62 -15.65 34.25
C MET A 1 15.10 -14.28 33.85
N ILE A 2 14.46 -13.67 32.86
CA ILE A 2 14.69 -12.26 32.48
C ILE A 2 14.13 -11.29 33.53
N ASN A 3 14.69 -10.09 33.61
CA ASN A 3 14.25 -9.05 34.56
C ASN A 3 12.92 -8.39 34.14
N SER A 4 12.33 -7.57 35.04
CA SER A 4 11.04 -6.90 34.82
C SER A 4 11.00 -5.97 33.60
N GLN A 5 12.09 -5.25 33.30
CA GLN A 5 12.20 -4.36 32.14
C GLN A 5 12.29 -5.16 30.84
N THR A 6 13.08 -6.22 30.81
CA THR A 6 13.22 -7.13 29.65
C THR A 6 11.93 -7.91 29.41
N LYS A 7 11.23 -8.37 30.47
CA LYS A 7 9.87 -8.93 30.37
C LYS A 7 8.86 -7.92 29.79
N LYS A 8 8.91 -6.64 30.18
CA LYS A 8 8.06 -5.59 29.59
C LYS A 8 8.32 -5.39 28.10
N LYS A 9 9.58 -5.43 27.64
CA LYS A 9 9.93 -5.36 26.21
C LYS A 9 9.38 -6.57 25.44
N LEU A 10 9.54 -7.78 25.97
CA LEU A 10 8.99 -9.01 25.38
C LEU A 10 7.47 -8.95 25.23
N LEU A 11 6.76 -8.53 26.29
CA LEU A 11 5.30 -8.35 26.26
C LEU A 11 4.86 -7.25 25.28
N LYS A 12 5.65 -6.18 25.10
CA LYS A 12 5.40 -5.12 24.11
C LYS A 12 5.53 -5.65 22.67
N LEU A 13 6.54 -6.47 22.41
CA LEU A 13 6.76 -7.14 21.12
C LEU A 13 5.63 -8.14 20.82
N PHE A 14 5.26 -8.98 21.80
CA PHE A 14 4.12 -9.88 21.68
C PHE A 14 2.81 -9.15 21.36
N LYS A 15 2.48 -8.08 22.10
CA LYS A 15 1.29 -7.27 21.82
C LYS A 15 1.29 -6.73 20.37
N LYS A 16 2.46 -6.32 19.85
CA LYS A 16 2.57 -5.85 18.46
C LYS A 16 2.38 -6.97 17.44
N LEU A 17 3.01 -8.14 17.62
CA LEU A 17 2.79 -9.31 16.76
C LEU A 17 1.30 -9.69 16.70
N GLU A 18 0.62 -9.66 17.84
CA GLU A 18 -0.81 -9.93 17.98
C GLU A 18 -1.69 -8.90 17.26
N GLU A 19 -1.47 -7.60 17.49
CA GLU A 19 -2.16 -6.50 16.79
C GLU A 19 -2.04 -6.62 15.26
N TYR A 20 -0.84 -6.96 14.76
CA TYR A 20 -0.59 -7.12 13.33
C TYR A 20 -1.26 -8.38 12.75
N GLU A 21 -1.27 -9.51 13.46
CA GLU A 21 -1.94 -10.72 12.98
C GLU A 21 -3.47 -10.56 12.92
N VAL A 22 -4.08 -9.82 13.85
CA VAL A 22 -5.51 -9.47 13.78
C VAL A 22 -5.81 -8.67 12.50
N HIS A 23 -4.94 -7.73 12.14
CA HIS A 23 -5.09 -6.93 10.93
C HIS A 23 -4.86 -7.75 9.64
N SER A 24 -3.82 -8.61 9.60
CA SER A 24 -3.61 -9.55 8.49
C SER A 24 -4.77 -10.50 8.30
N GLU A 25 -5.29 -11.08 9.39
CA GLU A 25 -6.46 -11.96 9.35
C GLU A 25 -7.71 -11.25 8.78
N SER A 26 -7.88 -9.96 9.12
CA SER A 26 -9.01 -9.16 8.63
C SER A 26 -8.97 -9.00 7.10
N MET A 27 -7.80 -8.70 6.53
CA MET A 27 -7.64 -8.62 5.06
C MET A 27 -7.77 -9.97 4.37
N ARG A 28 -7.26 -11.07 4.97
CA ARG A 28 -7.45 -12.43 4.45
C ARG A 28 -8.93 -12.78 4.36
N GLN A 29 -9.73 -12.38 5.34
CA GLN A 29 -11.20 -12.57 5.31
C GLN A 29 -11.87 -11.73 4.22
N ILE A 30 -11.53 -10.44 4.08
CA ILE A 30 -12.08 -9.56 3.02
C ILE A 30 -11.78 -10.11 1.63
N LEU A 31 -10.55 -10.57 1.37
CA LEU A 31 -10.17 -11.19 0.10
C LEU A 31 -10.92 -12.50 -0.13
N CYS A 32 -11.04 -13.35 0.90
CA CYS A 32 -11.69 -14.65 0.78
C CYS A 32 -13.22 -14.58 0.65
N GLN A 33 -13.84 -13.48 1.08
CA GLN A 33 -15.26 -13.19 0.84
C GLN A 33 -15.56 -12.83 -0.62
N GLN A 34 -14.56 -12.53 -1.45
CA GLN A 34 -14.80 -12.27 -2.87
C GLN A 34 -15.12 -13.57 -3.61
N ASP A 35 -16.27 -13.62 -4.28
CA ASP A 35 -16.73 -14.80 -5.02
C ASP A 35 -15.72 -15.23 -6.10
N GLU A 36 -15.08 -14.27 -6.76
CA GLU A 36 -14.07 -14.52 -7.80
C GLU A 36 -12.72 -14.99 -7.27
N PHE A 37 -12.45 -14.91 -5.95
CA PHE A 37 -11.15 -15.30 -5.43
C PHE A 37 -10.93 -16.80 -5.50
N GLU A 38 -10.04 -17.24 -6.39
CA GLU A 38 -9.56 -18.62 -6.52
C GLU A 38 -8.02 -18.61 -6.36
N PRO A 39 -7.46 -19.09 -5.24
CA PRO A 39 -6.04 -18.90 -4.93
C PRO A 39 -5.06 -19.52 -5.93
N TYR A 40 -5.38 -20.63 -6.58
CA TYR A 40 -4.47 -21.33 -7.47
C TYR A 40 -4.25 -20.60 -8.80
N SER A 41 -5.31 -20.02 -9.38
CA SER A 41 -5.18 -19.10 -10.51
C SER A 41 -4.29 -17.91 -10.16
N VAL A 42 -4.45 -17.31 -8.97
CA VAL A 42 -3.58 -16.20 -8.52
C VAL A 42 -2.13 -16.67 -8.36
N PHE A 43 -1.91 -17.80 -7.69
CA PHE A 43 -0.58 -18.39 -7.54
C PHE A 43 0.09 -18.58 -8.91
N LYS A 44 -0.61 -19.14 -9.89
CA LYS A 44 -0.11 -19.32 -11.27
C LYS A 44 0.16 -18.01 -12.03
N LYS A 45 -0.54 -16.92 -11.74
CA LYS A 45 -0.29 -15.62 -12.36
C LYS A 45 0.98 -14.96 -11.80
N ILE A 46 1.30 -15.20 -10.54
CA ILE A 46 2.53 -14.72 -9.89
C ILE A 46 3.72 -15.62 -10.23
N CYS A 47 3.50 -16.93 -10.28
CA CYS A 47 4.52 -17.96 -10.29
C CYS A 47 4.75 -18.55 -11.68
N ASN A 48 5.97 -18.40 -12.22
CA ASN A 48 6.35 -19.04 -13.48
C ASN A 48 7.02 -20.41 -13.31
N SER A 49 7.48 -20.76 -12.10
CA SER A 49 8.41 -21.87 -11.85
C SER A 49 7.87 -23.02 -10.98
N GLY A 50 6.60 -22.94 -10.56
CA GLY A 50 5.99 -23.83 -9.54
C GLY A 50 6.21 -23.39 -8.09
N HIS A 51 7.08 -22.40 -7.85
CA HIS A 51 7.26 -21.71 -6.56
C HIS A 51 7.35 -20.19 -6.75
N ILE A 52 6.87 -19.41 -5.77
CA ILE A 52 7.00 -17.95 -5.76
C ILE A 52 8.32 -17.55 -5.08
N SER A 53 9.07 -16.68 -5.75
CA SER A 53 10.33 -16.08 -5.28
C SER A 53 10.15 -14.62 -4.81
N SER A 54 11.14 -14.06 -4.10
CA SER A 54 11.08 -12.65 -3.67
C SER A 54 11.08 -11.68 -4.85
N GLN A 55 11.72 -12.07 -5.95
CA GLN A 55 11.70 -11.33 -7.21
C GLN A 55 10.30 -11.27 -7.84
N GLU A 56 9.52 -12.36 -7.80
CA GLU A 56 8.15 -12.41 -8.33
C GLU A 56 7.18 -11.58 -7.45
N ILE A 57 7.30 -11.65 -6.12
CA ILE A 57 6.52 -10.78 -5.21
C ILE A 57 6.88 -9.30 -5.41
N TYR A 58 8.18 -8.98 -5.47
CA TYR A 58 8.66 -7.63 -5.75
C TYR A 58 8.10 -7.08 -7.07
N GLN A 59 8.14 -7.89 -8.14
CA GLN A 59 7.59 -7.51 -9.44
C GLN A 59 6.08 -7.30 -9.40
N LEU A 60 5.33 -8.19 -8.74
CA LEU A 60 3.88 -8.08 -8.56
C LEU A 60 3.51 -6.76 -7.84
N LEU A 61 4.20 -6.45 -6.74
CA LEU A 61 3.96 -5.25 -5.95
C LEU A 61 4.29 -3.97 -6.73
N GLN A 62 5.44 -3.93 -7.41
CA GLN A 62 5.85 -2.81 -8.26
C GLN A 62 4.88 -2.59 -9.44
N GLN A 63 4.39 -3.66 -10.08
CA GLN A 63 3.37 -3.58 -11.14
C GLN A 63 2.01 -3.07 -10.65
N ASN A 64 1.74 -3.20 -9.34
CA ASN A 64 0.54 -2.67 -8.68
C ASN A 64 0.76 -1.32 -7.98
N GLY A 65 1.93 -0.71 -8.16
CA GLY A 65 2.24 0.63 -7.64
C GLY A 65 2.66 0.66 -6.18
N MET A 66 2.98 -0.48 -5.58
CA MET A 66 3.36 -0.56 -4.17
C MET A 66 4.86 -0.42 -3.98
N ILE A 67 5.26 0.48 -3.08
CA ILE A 67 6.63 0.94 -2.94
C ILE A 67 7.37 0.02 -1.98
N VAL A 68 8.18 -0.88 -2.53
CA VAL A 68 9.02 -1.82 -1.77
C VAL A 68 10.42 -1.89 -2.37
N GLN A 69 11.42 -2.17 -1.52
CA GLN A 69 12.73 -2.67 -1.91
C GLN A 69 12.74 -4.20 -1.89
N LEU A 70 13.58 -4.83 -2.71
CA LEU A 70 13.64 -6.30 -2.79
C LEU A 70 14.09 -6.93 -1.46
N GLU A 71 14.96 -6.23 -0.72
CA GLU A 71 15.48 -6.63 0.58
C GLU A 71 14.37 -6.79 1.63
N GLN A 72 13.31 -5.97 1.55
CA GLN A 72 12.15 -5.98 2.46
C GLN A 72 11.19 -7.16 2.19
N VAL A 73 11.27 -7.79 1.01
CA VAL A 73 10.44 -8.95 0.63
C VAL A 73 10.97 -10.26 1.23
N ASN A 74 12.29 -10.39 1.38
CA ASN A 74 12.96 -11.60 1.85
C ASN A 74 12.48 -12.08 3.26
N PRO A 75 12.24 -11.20 4.26
CA PRO A 75 11.58 -11.54 5.52
C PRO A 75 10.37 -12.48 5.44
N ILE A 76 9.42 -12.18 4.54
CA ILE A 76 8.18 -12.95 4.40
C ILE A 76 8.48 -14.35 3.90
N ILE A 77 9.36 -14.46 2.91
CA ILE A 77 9.69 -15.77 2.34
C ILE A 77 10.41 -16.63 3.39
N LYS A 78 11.34 -16.07 4.16
CA LYS A 78 11.97 -16.80 5.27
C LYS A 78 10.94 -17.23 6.33
N TRP A 79 9.92 -16.41 6.59
CA TRP A 79 8.88 -16.72 7.56
C TRP A 79 7.93 -17.83 7.10
N TYR A 80 7.36 -17.73 5.89
CA TYR A 80 6.33 -18.65 5.40
C TYR A 80 6.88 -19.87 4.64
N SER A 81 8.14 -19.90 4.21
CA SER A 81 8.72 -21.07 3.53
C SER A 81 8.97 -22.21 4.52
N GLN A 82 8.05 -23.18 4.58
CA GLN A 82 8.19 -24.38 5.42
C GLN A 82 9.44 -25.24 5.11
N LYS A 83 10.05 -25.04 3.93
CA LYS A 83 11.25 -25.77 3.49
C LYS A 83 12.55 -24.99 3.67
N CYS A 84 12.47 -23.73 4.11
CA CYS A 84 13.61 -22.81 4.25
C CYS A 84 14.47 -22.69 2.97
N ASP A 85 13.91 -22.95 1.79
CA ASP A 85 14.61 -22.94 0.49
C ASP A 85 14.57 -21.57 -0.20
N ASN A 86 14.12 -20.54 0.52
CA ASN A 86 13.82 -19.19 0.04
C ASN A 86 12.81 -19.17 -1.12
N ARG A 87 11.85 -20.11 -1.11
CA ARG A 87 10.73 -20.16 -2.05
C ARG A 87 9.43 -20.46 -1.32
N LEU A 88 8.33 -19.95 -1.86
CA LEU A 88 6.98 -20.26 -1.38
C LEU A 88 6.32 -21.27 -2.32
N THR A 89 5.95 -22.41 -1.77
CA THR A 89 5.06 -23.37 -2.42
C THR A 89 3.62 -22.84 -2.46
N TYR A 90 2.73 -23.53 -3.16
CA TYR A 90 1.30 -23.22 -3.10
C TYR A 90 0.72 -23.35 -1.68
N ALA A 91 1.21 -24.31 -0.87
CA ALA A 91 0.79 -24.45 0.52
C ALA A 91 1.18 -23.23 1.36
N ASP A 92 2.40 -22.71 1.16
CA ASP A 92 2.89 -21.49 1.85
C ASP A 92 2.11 -20.25 1.37
N PHE A 93 1.78 -20.17 0.07
CA PHE A 93 0.91 -19.11 -0.45
C PHE A 93 -0.49 -19.14 0.21
N LEU A 94 -1.11 -20.31 0.35
CA LEU A 94 -2.39 -20.47 1.07
C LEU A 94 -2.30 -20.10 2.57
N GLN A 95 -1.11 -20.14 3.18
CA GLN A 95 -0.92 -19.66 4.54
C GLN A 95 -0.91 -18.14 4.65
N ILE A 96 -0.48 -17.44 3.59
CA ILE A 96 -0.45 -15.98 3.51
C ILE A 96 -1.84 -15.42 3.23
N VAL A 97 -2.57 -16.00 2.26
CA VAL A 97 -3.81 -15.38 1.73
C VAL A 97 -5.13 -15.90 2.32
N LEU A 98 -5.18 -17.11 2.91
CA LEU A 98 -6.42 -17.66 3.47
C LEU A 98 -6.55 -17.40 4.98
N PRO A 99 -7.76 -17.08 5.49
CA PRO A 99 -8.00 -16.82 6.90
C PRO A 99 -7.65 -18.01 7.79
N ALA A 100 -7.18 -17.72 9.00
CA ALA A 100 -6.86 -18.68 10.04
C ALA A 100 -8.00 -18.85 11.07
N ASN A 101 -8.76 -17.78 11.36
CA ASN A 101 -9.88 -17.84 12.31
C ASN A 101 -11.15 -18.41 11.65
N ASN A 102 -11.42 -18.08 10.38
CA ASN A 102 -12.62 -18.55 9.67
C ASN A 102 -12.33 -19.84 8.89
N LEU A 103 -12.41 -20.98 9.58
CA LEU A 103 -12.14 -22.31 9.01
C LEU A 103 -13.14 -22.71 7.92
N GLU A 104 -14.41 -22.30 8.02
CA GLU A 104 -15.43 -22.58 7.00
C GLU A 104 -15.09 -21.87 5.68
N LEU A 105 -14.78 -20.57 5.73
CA LEU A 105 -14.37 -19.79 4.58
C LEU A 105 -13.04 -20.27 4.01
N ARG A 106 -12.08 -20.64 4.86
CA ARG A 106 -10.81 -21.27 4.46
C ARG A 106 -11.06 -22.54 3.64
N ASN A 107 -11.90 -23.43 4.15
CA ASN A 107 -12.24 -24.70 3.49
C ASN A 107 -12.98 -24.46 2.16
N LEU A 108 -13.96 -23.55 2.14
CA LEU A 108 -14.71 -23.17 0.93
C LEU A 108 -13.78 -22.64 -0.18
N VAL A 109 -12.92 -21.67 0.14
CA VAL A 109 -12.05 -21.01 -0.85
C VAL A 109 -10.93 -21.94 -1.32
N SER A 110 -10.35 -22.74 -0.42
CA SER A 110 -9.30 -23.72 -0.79
C SER A 110 -9.77 -24.85 -1.71
N GLN A 111 -11.10 -25.05 -1.82
CA GLN A 111 -11.72 -26.09 -2.64
C GLN A 111 -12.39 -25.54 -3.92
N LYS A 112 -12.31 -24.23 -4.19
CA LYS A 112 -12.86 -23.65 -5.43
C LYS A 112 -12.20 -24.29 -6.66
N PRO A 113 -12.97 -24.68 -7.70
CA PRO A 113 -12.40 -25.25 -8.91
C PRO A 113 -11.62 -24.19 -9.68
N THR A 114 -10.49 -24.57 -10.29
CA THR A 114 -9.68 -23.63 -11.08
C THR A 114 -10.45 -23.11 -12.29
N PHE A 115 -10.68 -21.80 -12.33
CA PHE A 115 -11.32 -21.14 -13.46
C PHE A 115 -10.28 -20.60 -14.45
N ALA A 116 -10.53 -20.74 -15.75
CA ALA A 116 -9.70 -20.17 -16.81
C ALA A 116 -10.01 -18.68 -17.10
N LYS A 117 -10.57 -17.95 -16.13
CA LYS A 117 -10.92 -16.53 -16.25
C LYS A 117 -9.70 -15.68 -15.90
N ASP A 118 -9.53 -14.55 -16.61
CA ASP A 118 -8.58 -13.53 -16.20
C ASP A 118 -8.90 -13.02 -14.78
N ILE A 119 -7.88 -12.90 -13.95
CA ILE A 119 -8.00 -12.40 -12.58
C ILE A 119 -8.34 -10.91 -12.61
N SER A 120 -9.44 -10.58 -11.94
CA SER A 120 -9.95 -9.22 -11.70
C SER A 120 -8.96 -8.37 -10.92
N TYR A 121 -9.06 -7.04 -11.07
CA TYR A 121 -8.10 -6.12 -10.49
C TYR A 121 -8.19 -6.08 -8.96
N GLU A 122 -9.38 -6.21 -8.38
CA GLU A 122 -9.60 -6.30 -6.93
C GLU A 122 -8.95 -7.55 -6.33
N ILE A 123 -9.03 -8.69 -7.01
CA ILE A 123 -8.38 -9.92 -6.55
C ILE A 123 -6.86 -9.79 -6.61
N GLU A 124 -6.31 -9.25 -7.71
CA GLU A 124 -4.87 -8.98 -7.81
C GLU A 124 -4.42 -7.98 -6.73
N TYR A 125 -5.18 -6.91 -6.53
CA TYR A 125 -4.88 -5.85 -5.58
C TYR A 125 -4.98 -6.31 -4.13
N GLY A 126 -6.03 -7.04 -3.75
CA GLY A 126 -6.22 -7.59 -2.41
C GLY A 126 -5.11 -8.57 -2.02
N VAL A 127 -4.64 -9.38 -2.96
CA VAL A 127 -3.46 -10.25 -2.77
C VAL A 127 -2.19 -9.40 -2.60
N CYS A 128 -2.01 -8.37 -3.42
CA CYS A 128 -0.91 -7.41 -3.24
C CYS A 128 -0.97 -6.72 -1.87
N ARG A 129 -2.16 -6.32 -1.38
CA ARG A 129 -2.37 -5.68 -0.08
C ARG A 129 -1.94 -6.56 1.08
N ILE A 130 -2.28 -7.85 1.05
CA ILE A 130 -1.82 -8.80 2.06
C ILE A 130 -0.29 -8.90 2.05
N PHE A 131 0.34 -9.13 0.88
CA PHE A 131 1.80 -9.17 0.80
C PHE A 131 2.45 -7.86 1.30
N TYR A 132 1.95 -6.72 0.84
CA TYR A 132 2.50 -5.42 1.19
C TYR A 132 2.40 -5.12 2.68
N LYS A 133 1.26 -5.46 3.30
CA LYS A 133 1.10 -5.30 4.74
C LYS A 133 2.01 -6.23 5.53
N GLU A 134 2.16 -7.49 5.12
CA GLU A 134 3.15 -8.40 5.75
C GLU A 134 4.58 -7.82 5.65
N ILE A 135 4.92 -7.06 4.60
CA ILE A 135 6.23 -6.37 4.48
C ILE A 135 6.32 -5.24 5.51
N GLN A 136 5.31 -4.35 5.55
CA GLN A 136 5.25 -3.27 6.53
C GLN A 136 5.33 -3.80 7.98
N ILE A 137 4.61 -4.88 8.29
CA ILE A 137 4.66 -5.58 9.58
C ILE A 137 6.08 -6.11 9.86
N ALA A 138 6.69 -6.78 8.88
CA ALA A 138 8.03 -7.33 9.01
C ALA A 138 9.10 -6.26 9.23
N ASP A 139 8.94 -5.05 8.69
CA ASP A 139 9.82 -3.90 8.96
C ASP A 139 9.53 -3.22 10.31
N GLU A 140 8.26 -2.89 10.59
CA GLU A 140 7.86 -2.21 11.83
C GLU A 140 8.24 -3.02 13.08
N ILE A 141 8.17 -4.35 13.01
CA ILE A 141 8.51 -5.23 14.13
C ILE A 141 10.03 -5.26 14.45
N GLN A 142 10.91 -4.92 13.49
CA GLN A 142 12.37 -5.00 13.70
C GLN A 142 12.84 -4.11 14.85
N ALA A 143 12.27 -2.92 15.01
CA ALA A 143 12.63 -2.01 16.09
C ALA A 143 12.35 -2.62 17.48
N TYR A 144 11.25 -3.37 17.62
CA TYR A 144 10.88 -4.06 18.85
C TYR A 144 11.77 -5.29 19.10
N LYS A 145 12.12 -6.03 18.06
CA LYS A 145 13.09 -7.14 18.13
C LYS A 145 14.48 -6.67 18.55
N GLN A 146 14.97 -5.59 17.94
CA GLN A 146 16.27 -4.99 18.26
C GLN A 146 16.30 -4.44 19.69
N ASP A 147 15.28 -3.69 20.11
CA ASP A 147 15.18 -3.19 21.50
C ASP A 147 15.13 -4.33 22.52
N LEU A 148 14.47 -5.45 22.22
CA LEU A 148 14.46 -6.63 23.07
C LEU A 148 15.87 -7.24 23.19
N VAL A 149 16.50 -7.59 22.06
CA VAL A 149 17.81 -8.28 22.00
C VAL A 149 18.96 -7.42 22.55
N GLN A 150 18.87 -6.09 22.49
CA GLN A 150 19.83 -5.18 23.12
C GLN A 150 19.74 -5.12 24.66
N SER A 151 18.79 -5.83 25.29
CA SER A 151 18.67 -5.84 26.75
C SER A 151 19.78 -6.71 27.37
N PRO A 152 20.55 -6.23 28.37
CA PRO A 152 21.79 -6.90 28.82
C PRO A 152 21.63 -8.33 29.37
N ASP A 153 20.42 -8.70 29.79
CA ASP A 153 20.06 -10.01 30.32
C ASP A 153 19.18 -10.84 29.36
N PHE A 154 19.00 -10.38 28.12
CA PHE A 154 18.23 -11.13 27.12
C PHE A 154 19.07 -12.24 26.49
N ASP A 155 18.54 -13.45 26.60
CA ASP A 155 18.95 -14.64 25.87
C ASP A 155 17.68 -15.40 25.48
N TYR A 156 17.63 -15.95 24.27
CA TYR A 156 16.42 -16.60 23.75
C TYR A 156 15.98 -17.78 24.63
N ARG A 157 16.92 -18.58 25.14
CA ARG A 157 16.62 -19.72 26.02
C ARG A 157 16.16 -19.25 27.39
N ILE A 158 16.78 -18.23 27.98
CA ILE A 158 16.35 -17.67 29.27
C ILE A 158 14.96 -17.02 29.15
N ALA A 159 14.66 -16.34 28.05
CA ALA A 159 13.36 -15.77 27.77
C ALA A 159 12.29 -16.86 27.59
N PHE A 160 12.57 -17.88 26.77
CA PHE A 160 11.72 -19.06 26.57
C PHE A 160 11.40 -19.76 27.89
N GLN A 161 12.41 -20.09 28.70
CA GLN A 161 12.26 -20.71 30.03
C GLN A 161 11.56 -19.81 31.08
N THR A 162 11.36 -18.52 30.79
CA THR A 162 10.54 -17.64 31.66
C THR A 162 9.04 -17.80 31.35
N ILE A 163 8.70 -18.41 30.21
CA ILE A 163 7.33 -18.80 29.80
C ILE A 163 7.14 -20.30 30.05
N ASP A 164 8.07 -21.14 29.60
CA ASP A 164 8.13 -22.59 29.88
C ASP A 164 8.51 -22.87 31.35
N GLN A 165 7.58 -22.58 32.27
CA GLN A 165 7.76 -22.77 33.71
C GLN A 165 7.83 -24.25 34.13
N PHE A 166 7.34 -25.16 33.28
CA PHE A 166 7.35 -26.61 33.53
C PHE A 166 8.58 -27.30 32.91
N ASN A 167 9.38 -26.57 32.12
CA ASN A 167 10.52 -27.09 31.35
C ASN A 167 10.10 -28.29 30.48
N SER A 168 8.96 -28.18 29.81
CA SER A 168 8.45 -29.16 28.82
C SER A 168 9.30 -29.18 27.54
N GLY A 169 9.98 -28.08 27.24
CA GLY A 169 10.69 -27.84 25.97
C GLY A 169 9.81 -27.19 24.89
N PHE A 170 8.53 -26.92 25.19
CA PHE A 170 7.57 -26.34 24.25
C PHE A 170 6.49 -25.51 24.97
N ILE A 171 6.15 -24.34 24.43
CA ILE A 171 5.10 -23.48 24.97
C ILE A 171 3.80 -23.76 24.22
N GLN A 172 2.76 -24.17 24.96
CA GLN A 172 1.39 -24.33 24.44
C GLN A 172 0.57 -23.06 24.71
N LEU A 173 -0.62 -22.97 24.08
CA LEU A 173 -1.49 -21.80 24.16
C LEU A 173 -1.82 -21.40 25.61
N ASP A 174 -2.21 -22.35 26.46
CA ASP A 174 -2.57 -22.12 27.86
C ASP A 174 -1.42 -21.51 28.68
N LEU A 175 -0.19 -21.97 28.44
CA LEU A 175 1.01 -21.46 29.09
C LEU A 175 1.39 -20.06 28.60
N LEU A 176 1.17 -19.79 27.31
CA LEU A 176 1.37 -18.47 26.71
C LEU A 176 0.32 -17.47 27.24
N GLU A 177 -0.95 -17.86 27.27
CA GLU A 177 -2.07 -17.09 27.83
C GLU A 177 -1.81 -16.73 29.29
N HIS A 178 -1.33 -17.68 30.11
CA HIS A 178 -0.93 -17.41 31.49
C HIS A 178 0.22 -16.39 31.61
N PHE A 179 1.15 -16.38 30.65
CA PHE A 179 2.27 -15.43 30.65
C PHE A 179 1.86 -14.01 30.20
N VAL A 180 0.89 -13.89 29.27
CA VAL A 180 0.42 -12.60 28.73
C VAL A 180 -0.86 -12.06 29.39
N ASP A 181 -1.50 -12.85 30.26
CA ASP A 181 -2.71 -12.55 31.05
C ASP A 181 -3.95 -12.21 30.19
N ARG A 182 -4.15 -12.96 29.09
CA ARG A 182 -5.30 -12.88 28.16
C ARG A 182 -5.30 -14.05 27.16
N ASP A 183 -6.43 -14.26 26.46
CA ASP A 183 -6.46 -15.00 25.19
C ASP A 183 -5.45 -14.39 24.22
N CYS A 184 -4.66 -15.25 23.57
CA CYS A 184 -3.65 -14.81 22.62
C CYS A 184 -3.53 -15.73 21.39
N ASN A 185 -4.66 -16.24 20.88
CA ASN A 185 -4.69 -17.11 19.69
C ASN A 185 -4.01 -16.50 18.44
N ALA A 186 -4.08 -15.18 18.28
CA ALA A 186 -3.38 -14.46 17.20
C ALA A 186 -1.86 -14.36 17.43
N LEU A 187 -1.41 -14.23 18.69
CA LEU A 187 0.01 -14.29 19.04
C LEU A 187 0.58 -15.69 18.79
N MET A 188 -0.14 -16.75 19.18
CA MET A 188 0.27 -18.14 18.97
C MET A 188 0.68 -18.38 17.52
N ARG A 189 -0.14 -17.95 16.55
CA ARG A 189 0.14 -18.06 15.10
C ARG A 189 1.34 -17.25 14.58
N ARG A 190 1.86 -16.31 15.37
CA ARG A 190 3.07 -15.52 15.06
C ARG A 190 4.31 -16.01 15.80
N LEU A 191 4.15 -17.00 16.68
CA LEU A 191 5.26 -17.67 17.37
C LEU A 191 5.45 -19.10 16.84
N ASP A 192 4.37 -19.85 16.63
CA ASP A 192 4.34 -21.20 16.03
C ASP A 192 4.51 -21.10 14.50
N GLN A 193 5.73 -21.35 14.01
CA GLN A 193 6.04 -21.27 12.58
C GLN A 193 5.69 -22.59 11.88
N ASN A 194 5.89 -23.72 12.56
CA ASN A 194 5.74 -25.06 11.99
C ASN A 194 4.25 -25.53 11.91
N ARG A 195 3.39 -24.94 12.74
CA ARG A 195 1.93 -25.16 12.92
C ARG A 195 1.52 -26.46 13.59
N ASP A 196 2.35 -27.02 14.47
CA ASP A 196 2.00 -28.18 15.30
C ASP A 196 1.27 -27.81 16.61
N SER A 197 0.95 -26.52 16.81
CA SER A 197 0.32 -25.96 18.03
C SER A 197 1.22 -25.99 19.26
N GLN A 198 2.54 -26.04 19.06
CA GLN A 198 3.56 -25.94 20.09
C GLN A 198 4.62 -24.94 19.60
N ILE A 199 5.04 -24.03 20.48
CA ILE A 199 6.16 -23.12 20.17
C ILE A 199 7.41 -23.75 20.79
N ASP A 200 8.30 -24.30 19.97
CA ASP A 200 9.61 -24.76 20.44
C ASP A 200 10.62 -23.60 20.58
N LEU A 201 11.85 -23.89 21.01
CA LEU A 201 12.89 -22.87 21.18
C LEU A 201 13.34 -22.25 19.85
N GLU A 202 13.28 -22.97 18.75
CA GLU A 202 13.66 -22.51 17.42
C GLU A 202 12.55 -21.64 16.80
N ASP A 203 11.28 -22.07 16.89
CA ASP A 203 10.09 -21.25 16.60
C ASP A 203 10.18 -19.90 17.34
N PHE A 204 10.39 -19.95 18.66
CA PHE A 204 10.55 -18.77 19.51
C PHE A 204 11.74 -17.89 19.10
N ARG A 205 12.86 -18.50 18.71
CA ARG A 205 14.06 -17.78 18.25
C ARG A 205 13.79 -17.08 16.92
N ILE A 206 13.22 -17.76 15.92
CA ILE A 206 12.94 -17.19 14.60
C ILE A 206 11.88 -16.08 14.70
N ALA A 207 10.87 -16.27 15.55
CA ALA A 207 9.85 -15.26 15.83
C ALA A 207 10.43 -13.95 16.40
N LEU A 208 11.46 -14.02 17.25
CA LEU A 208 12.01 -12.84 17.95
C LEU A 208 13.32 -12.31 17.37
N GLU A 209 14.04 -13.09 16.55
CA GLU A 209 15.33 -12.70 15.98
C GLU A 209 15.20 -11.50 15.00
N PRO A 210 15.98 -10.41 15.19
CA PRO A 210 16.11 -9.33 14.23
C PRO A 210 16.70 -9.84 12.91
N GLN A 211 16.05 -9.51 11.80
CA GLN A 211 16.41 -10.05 10.48
C GLN A 211 17.48 -9.20 9.75
N TYR A 212 17.70 -7.96 10.20
CA TYR A 212 18.78 -7.10 9.73
C TYR A 212 19.69 -6.72 10.90
N GLY A 213 20.97 -7.11 10.81
CA GLY A 213 22.02 -6.61 11.71
C GLY A 213 22.31 -5.13 11.43
N ASN A 214 22.54 -4.35 12.49
CA ASN A 214 22.78 -2.90 12.53
C ASN A 214 23.18 -2.21 11.20
N ILE A 215 22.18 -1.71 10.45
CA ILE A 215 22.42 -0.83 9.29
C ILE A 215 22.68 0.63 9.76
N TYR A 216 22.32 0.98 11.00
CA TYR A 216 22.42 2.33 11.56
C TYR A 216 23.77 2.68 12.21
N SER A 217 24.81 1.85 12.08
CA SER A 217 26.11 2.10 12.71
C SER A 217 27.31 1.74 11.82
N GLN A 218 27.42 2.32 10.63
CA GLN A 218 28.71 2.69 9.99
C GLN A 218 28.52 3.46 8.66
N LYS A 219 28.77 4.77 8.69
CA LYS A 219 29.15 5.57 7.50
C LYS A 219 30.45 6.32 7.81
N SER A 220 31.60 5.72 7.51
CA SER A 220 32.87 6.46 7.32
C SER A 220 34.03 5.59 6.83
N SER A 221 34.16 5.47 5.51
CA SER A 221 35.47 5.44 4.85
C SER A 221 35.33 5.91 3.40
N ALA A 222 35.82 7.12 3.13
CA ALA A 222 35.86 7.70 1.80
C ALA A 222 37.17 7.35 1.09
N SER A 223 37.13 7.10 -0.23
CA SER A 223 38.24 7.14 -1.23
C SER A 223 37.77 6.45 -2.52
N THR A 224 37.99 6.93 -3.76
CA THR A 224 38.52 8.20 -4.28
C THR A 224 37.97 8.44 -5.68
N VAL A 225 37.74 9.70 -6.06
CA VAL A 225 37.32 10.11 -7.41
C VAL A 225 38.51 10.13 -8.37
N THR A 226 38.36 9.58 -9.58
CA THR A 226 39.19 9.97 -10.74
C THR A 226 38.33 10.07 -12.00
N SER A 227 38.39 11.23 -12.67
CA SER A 227 37.47 11.62 -13.73
C SER A 227 38.07 11.54 -15.14
N VAL A 228 37.24 11.11 -16.09
CA VAL A 228 37.10 11.61 -17.48
C VAL A 228 38.31 11.53 -18.44
N LYS A 229 38.04 10.98 -19.65
CA LYS A 229 38.45 11.60 -20.93
C LYS A 229 37.49 11.26 -22.06
N GLN A 230 37.07 12.28 -22.81
CA GLN A 230 36.22 12.21 -24.00
C GLN A 230 37.05 11.91 -25.26
N ILE A 231 36.44 11.30 -26.29
CA ILE A 231 36.90 11.44 -27.69
C ILE A 231 35.69 11.59 -28.62
N GLU A 232 35.80 12.57 -29.52
CA GLU A 232 34.88 12.99 -30.59
C GLU A 232 35.70 13.10 -31.90
N VAL A 233 35.20 12.97 -33.14
CA VAL A 233 33.84 12.72 -33.70
C VAL A 233 34.03 12.14 -35.14
N GLN A 234 33.00 12.14 -36.00
CA GLN A 234 33.01 12.04 -37.48
C GLN A 234 32.62 10.67 -38.08
N ASN A 235 31.96 10.57 -39.25
CA ASN A 235 31.09 11.46 -40.04
C ASN A 235 30.46 10.61 -41.17
N GLN A 236 29.23 10.91 -41.61
CA GLN A 236 28.79 11.08 -43.03
C GLN A 236 27.28 10.83 -43.27
N PHE A 237 26.66 11.74 -44.02
CA PHE A 237 25.34 11.61 -44.67
C PHE A 237 25.52 11.37 -46.19
N PRO A 238 24.49 10.85 -46.88
CA PRO A 238 23.76 11.68 -47.86
C PRO A 238 22.22 11.68 -47.62
N ASN A 239 21.49 12.80 -47.73
CA ASN A 239 20.86 13.39 -48.95
C ASN A 239 19.93 12.41 -49.72
N ARG A 240 18.72 12.75 -50.25
CA ARG A 240 17.97 14.03 -50.37
C ARG A 240 16.53 13.79 -50.93
N ARG A 241 15.53 14.57 -50.47
CA ARG A 241 14.33 15.15 -51.19
C ARG A 241 13.37 14.23 -52.00
N ALA A 242 12.18 14.66 -52.48
CA ALA A 242 11.01 15.38 -51.91
C ALA A 242 9.96 15.66 -53.05
N LYS A 243 8.66 15.82 -52.69
CA LYS A 243 7.53 16.39 -53.51
C LYS A 243 6.94 15.52 -54.65
N GLN A 244 5.70 15.69 -55.16
CA GLN A 244 4.39 16.27 -54.74
C GLN A 244 3.30 15.94 -55.80
N SER A 245 2.01 15.79 -55.42
CA SER A 245 0.74 16.09 -56.17
C SER A 245 -0.42 15.30 -55.53
N VAL A 246 -1.65 15.78 -55.19
CA VAL A 246 -2.54 16.89 -55.62
C VAL A 246 -3.16 16.65 -57.01
N ALA A 247 -4.49 16.53 -57.23
CA ALA A 247 -5.68 16.44 -56.36
C ALA A 247 -6.91 16.00 -57.21
N LYS A 248 -8.06 15.71 -56.57
CA LYS A 248 -9.40 16.24 -56.98
C LYS A 248 -10.53 15.86 -55.99
N HIS A 249 -11.42 16.83 -55.72
CA HIS A 249 -12.65 16.67 -54.93
C HIS A 249 -13.80 16.07 -55.77
N ILE A 250 -14.80 15.45 -55.11
CA ILE A 250 -16.15 16.03 -54.89
C ILE A 250 -17.04 15.04 -54.09
N ASP A 251 -17.81 15.59 -53.15
CA ASP A 251 -18.97 15.07 -52.40
C ASP A 251 -19.27 13.56 -52.28
N ARG A 252 -19.40 13.10 -51.02
CA ARG A 252 -20.74 13.00 -50.38
C ARG A 252 -20.68 12.71 -48.88
N ASN A 253 -21.22 13.63 -48.08
CA ASN A 253 -21.58 13.37 -46.68
C ASN A 253 -22.65 12.27 -46.59
N LYS A 254 -22.39 11.18 -45.84
CA LYS A 254 -23.41 10.39 -45.13
C LYS A 254 -22.79 9.42 -44.10
N LYS A 255 -23.03 9.71 -42.82
CA LYS A 255 -23.02 8.80 -41.65
C LYS A 255 -21.87 7.76 -41.53
N ILE A 256 -20.81 8.10 -40.79
CA ILE A 256 -20.21 7.18 -39.81
C ILE A 256 -19.84 7.97 -38.53
N ILE A 257 -20.81 8.11 -37.62
CA ILE A 257 -20.53 8.24 -36.18
C ILE A 257 -21.13 6.99 -35.55
N GLN A 258 -20.38 5.90 -35.56
CA GLN A 258 -20.69 4.76 -34.70
C GLN A 258 -20.24 5.14 -33.29
N GLN A 259 -21.21 5.50 -32.44
CA GLN A 259 -20.99 5.47 -31.00
C GLN A 259 -20.63 4.02 -30.64
N LYS A 260 -19.36 3.78 -30.27
CA LYS A 260 -18.94 2.49 -29.73
C LYS A 260 -19.76 2.24 -28.45
N LYS A 261 -20.57 1.19 -28.48
CA LYS A 261 -21.40 0.77 -27.35
C LYS A 261 -20.47 0.41 -26.19
N VAL A 262 -20.69 1.01 -25.03
CA VAL A 262 -19.97 0.64 -23.79
C VAL A 262 -20.31 -0.81 -23.47
N GLN A 263 -19.30 -1.60 -23.12
CA GLN A 263 -19.51 -3.00 -22.75
C GLN A 263 -19.65 -3.11 -21.23
N CYS A 264 -20.44 -4.08 -20.75
CA CYS A 264 -20.72 -4.24 -19.32
C CYS A 264 -19.44 -4.30 -18.48
N TYR A 265 -18.47 -5.10 -18.94
CA TYR A 265 -17.18 -5.27 -18.26
C TYR A 265 -16.41 -3.94 -18.08
N ASP A 266 -16.55 -2.95 -18.97
CA ASP A 266 -15.87 -1.66 -18.82
C ASP A 266 -16.44 -0.86 -17.64
N MET A 267 -17.72 -1.09 -17.30
CA MET A 267 -18.37 -0.52 -16.11
C MET A 267 -17.96 -1.27 -14.84
N ASP A 268 -17.97 -2.60 -14.87
CA ASP A 268 -17.55 -3.46 -13.74
C ASP A 268 -16.13 -3.07 -13.27
N TYR A 269 -15.20 -2.96 -14.22
CA TYR A 269 -13.82 -2.53 -13.96
C TYR A 269 -13.68 -1.09 -13.45
N LEU A 270 -14.64 -0.21 -13.74
CA LEU A 270 -14.66 1.14 -13.19
C LEU A 270 -15.20 1.13 -11.75
N ALA A 271 -16.26 0.37 -11.47
CA ALA A 271 -16.80 0.23 -10.11
C ALA A 271 -15.76 -0.39 -9.17
N GLU A 272 -15.08 -1.44 -9.62
CA GLU A 272 -13.95 -2.10 -8.98
C GLU A 272 -12.81 -1.13 -8.64
N ALA A 273 -12.40 -0.30 -9.61
CA ALA A 273 -11.38 0.73 -9.41
C ALA A 273 -11.82 1.80 -8.40
N LEU A 274 -13.07 2.24 -8.45
CA LEU A 274 -13.62 3.24 -7.53
C LEU A 274 -13.73 2.72 -6.10
N LYS A 275 -14.06 1.43 -5.91
CA LYS A 275 -14.02 0.74 -4.61
C LYS A 275 -12.63 0.86 -3.98
N ILE A 276 -11.60 0.45 -4.71
CA ILE A 276 -10.22 0.45 -4.22
C ILE A 276 -9.71 1.88 -3.97
N ILE A 277 -10.09 2.86 -4.81
CA ILE A 277 -9.81 4.28 -4.54
C ILE A 277 -10.46 4.71 -3.22
N SER A 278 -11.70 4.31 -2.92
CA SER A 278 -12.36 4.68 -1.66
C SER A 278 -11.68 4.06 -0.43
N GLU A 279 -11.24 2.79 -0.52
CA GLU A 279 -10.50 2.11 0.54
C GLU A 279 -9.14 2.79 0.82
N LEU A 280 -8.46 3.27 -0.23
CA LEU A 280 -7.21 4.01 -0.08
C LEU A 280 -7.42 5.40 0.53
N GLU A 281 -8.52 6.07 0.20
CA GLU A 281 -8.87 7.33 0.86
C GLU A 281 -9.33 7.15 2.31
N TYR A 282 -9.96 6.03 2.64
CA TYR A 282 -10.22 5.64 4.03
C TYR A 282 -8.93 5.46 4.82
N GLU A 283 -7.91 4.79 4.25
CA GLU A 283 -6.62 4.64 4.92
C GLU A 283 -5.91 5.99 5.12
N ASN A 284 -5.95 6.88 4.11
CA ASN A 284 -5.44 8.24 4.24
C ASN A 284 -6.13 9.00 5.39
N GLU A 285 -7.46 9.01 5.42
CA GLU A 285 -8.22 9.73 6.45
C GLU A 285 -8.00 9.12 7.84
N PHE A 286 -7.91 7.79 7.96
CA PHE A 286 -7.57 7.12 9.22
C PHE A 286 -6.20 7.60 9.76
N ARG A 287 -5.17 7.71 8.91
CA ARG A 287 -3.86 8.26 9.33
C ARG A 287 -3.95 9.73 9.73
N LYS A 288 -4.78 10.53 9.06
CA LYS A 288 -5.03 11.94 9.42
C LYS A 288 -5.79 12.07 10.73
N GLU A 289 -6.73 11.17 11.01
CA GLU A 289 -7.42 11.05 12.30
C GLU A 289 -6.41 10.70 13.41
N GLU A 290 -5.57 9.66 13.24
CA GLU A 290 -4.46 9.32 14.15
C GLU A 290 -3.57 10.55 14.48
N LEU A 291 -3.16 11.28 13.44
CA LEU A 291 -2.34 12.50 13.56
C LEU A 291 -3.11 13.65 14.26
N GLY A 292 -4.41 13.81 13.98
CA GLY A 292 -5.29 14.81 14.60
C GLY A 292 -5.56 14.57 16.09
N TYR A 293 -5.56 13.32 16.55
CA TYR A 293 -5.70 12.99 17.98
C TYR A 293 -4.50 13.46 18.82
N LEU A 294 -3.33 13.69 18.22
CA LEU A 294 -2.16 14.26 18.91
C LEU A 294 -2.30 15.77 19.19
N GLN A 295 -3.29 16.44 18.59
CA GLN A 295 -3.70 17.82 18.91
C GLN A 295 -2.53 18.82 18.88
N TYR A 296 -1.93 19.01 17.70
CA TYR A 296 -0.83 19.97 17.48
C TYR A 296 -1.24 21.06 16.48
N ASP A 297 -0.36 22.03 16.23
CA ASP A 297 -0.62 23.05 15.21
C ASP A 297 -0.08 22.64 13.83
N PHE A 298 -0.99 22.39 12.88
CA PHE A 298 -0.63 22.12 11.48
C PHE A 298 0.12 23.30 10.82
N LEU A 299 0.03 24.52 11.34
CA LEU A 299 0.83 25.66 10.86
C LEU A 299 2.28 25.63 11.37
N GLU A 300 2.54 25.02 12.53
CA GLU A 300 3.91 24.73 12.98
C GLU A 300 4.54 23.68 12.06
N LEU A 301 3.78 22.66 11.66
CA LEU A 301 4.24 21.70 10.66
C LEU A 301 4.41 22.30 9.27
N PHE A 302 3.54 23.23 8.82
CA PHE A 302 3.80 23.99 7.59
C PHE A 302 5.13 24.75 7.67
N SER A 303 5.42 25.37 8.82
CA SER A 303 6.67 26.12 9.07
C SER A 303 7.92 25.22 9.11
N PHE A 304 7.77 23.93 9.41
CA PHE A 304 8.85 22.94 9.30
C PHE A 304 9.22 22.66 7.83
N PHE A 305 8.24 22.69 6.92
CA PHE A 305 8.46 22.57 5.48
C PHE A 305 8.91 23.92 4.84
N ASP A 306 8.31 25.05 5.24
CA ASP A 306 8.55 26.39 4.71
C ASP A 306 9.75 27.08 5.39
N GLN A 307 10.93 26.45 5.35
CA GLN A 307 12.12 26.92 6.09
C GLN A 307 12.59 28.32 5.65
N ASP A 308 12.37 28.69 4.38
CA ASP A 308 12.70 30.00 3.82
C ASP A 308 11.56 31.04 3.95
N LYS A 309 10.40 30.62 4.49
CA LYS A 309 9.23 31.46 4.80
C LYS A 309 8.62 32.13 3.57
N THR A 310 8.57 31.42 2.45
CA THR A 310 7.93 31.91 1.22
C THR A 310 6.40 31.88 1.29
N GLY A 311 5.81 31.10 2.19
CA GLY A 311 4.37 30.86 2.27
C GLY A 311 3.82 29.96 1.17
N LYS A 312 4.68 29.37 0.32
CA LYS A 312 4.31 28.40 -0.73
C LYS A 312 5.41 27.37 -0.96
N LEU A 313 5.16 26.13 -0.56
CA LEU A 313 6.11 25.02 -0.65
C LEU A 313 6.34 24.59 -2.10
N ALA A 314 7.53 24.84 -2.65
CA ALA A 314 7.95 24.28 -3.93
C ALA A 314 8.41 22.80 -3.77
N PRO A 315 8.57 22.05 -4.87
CA PRO A 315 9.02 20.66 -4.79
C PRO A 315 10.39 20.45 -4.15
N GLY A 316 11.25 21.47 -4.12
CA GLY A 316 12.52 21.44 -3.40
C GLY A 316 12.34 21.43 -1.88
N ASP A 317 11.44 22.26 -1.37
CA ASP A 317 11.19 22.46 0.06
C ASP A 317 10.50 21.23 0.65
N VAL A 318 9.50 20.70 -0.06
CA VAL A 318 8.88 19.41 0.25
C VAL A 318 9.93 18.30 0.27
N LYS A 319 10.79 18.20 -0.74
CA LYS A 319 11.85 17.18 -0.78
C LYS A 319 12.83 17.30 0.39
N ALA A 320 13.26 18.51 0.74
CA ALA A 320 14.18 18.72 1.86
C ALA A 320 13.57 18.29 3.21
N ALA A 321 12.31 18.67 3.47
CA ALA A 321 11.57 18.25 4.66
C ALA A 321 11.38 16.71 4.71
N LEU A 322 11.15 16.06 3.56
CA LEU A 322 11.09 14.60 3.49
C LEU A 322 12.43 13.93 3.81
N GLU A 323 13.55 14.50 3.33
CA GLU A 323 14.90 13.99 3.64
C GLU A 323 15.24 14.11 5.14
N GLU A 324 14.82 15.19 5.80
CA GLU A 324 14.92 15.37 7.27
C GLU A 324 14.00 14.39 8.03
N LEU A 325 12.86 14.03 7.44
CA LEU A 325 11.97 12.97 7.93
C LEU A 325 12.43 11.55 7.54
N GLU A 326 13.61 11.37 6.92
CA GLU A 326 14.16 10.07 6.49
C GLU A 326 13.25 9.33 5.47
N ILE A 327 12.49 10.09 4.67
CA ILE A 327 11.62 9.59 3.59
C ILE A 327 12.23 10.01 2.25
N TYR A 328 12.56 9.03 1.41
CA TYR A 328 13.29 9.25 0.15
C TYR A 328 12.44 8.84 -1.07
N PRO A 329 11.40 9.60 -1.44
CA PRO A 329 10.59 9.28 -2.61
C PRO A 329 11.37 9.55 -3.90
N THR A 330 11.06 8.78 -4.93
CA THR A 330 11.44 9.11 -6.31
C THR A 330 10.79 10.42 -6.76
N GLN A 331 11.37 11.09 -7.76
CA GLN A 331 10.77 12.28 -8.37
C GLN A 331 9.33 12.01 -8.86
N SER A 332 9.08 10.81 -9.37
CA SER A 332 7.74 10.36 -9.81
C SER A 332 6.74 10.26 -8.66
N GLN A 333 7.15 9.73 -7.51
CA GLN A 333 6.30 9.66 -6.31
C GLN A 333 5.98 11.04 -5.75
N LEU A 334 7.00 11.89 -5.58
CA LEU A 334 6.85 13.27 -5.12
C LEU A 334 5.92 14.07 -6.06
N TYR A 335 6.07 13.92 -7.37
CA TYR A 335 5.21 14.56 -8.36
C TYR A 335 3.73 14.16 -8.24
N LEU A 336 3.44 12.86 -8.06
CA LEU A 336 2.06 12.38 -7.93
C LEU A 336 1.41 12.94 -6.67
N TRP A 337 2.12 12.88 -5.54
CA TRP A 337 1.65 13.42 -4.27
C TRP A 337 1.44 14.94 -4.33
N MET A 338 2.40 15.71 -4.86
CA MET A 338 2.22 17.17 -5.01
C MET A 338 1.04 17.53 -5.92
N LYS A 339 0.93 16.89 -7.08
CA LYS A 339 -0.19 17.08 -8.03
C LYS A 339 -1.54 16.63 -7.48
N ARG A 340 -1.58 15.87 -6.38
CA ARG A 340 -2.83 15.52 -5.69
C ARG A 340 -3.46 16.75 -5.03
N TYR A 341 -2.67 17.60 -4.38
CA TYR A 341 -3.19 18.74 -3.59
C TYR A 341 -3.00 20.10 -4.24
N ASP A 342 -2.20 20.21 -5.29
CA ASP A 342 -2.12 21.41 -6.15
C ASP A 342 -3.48 21.67 -6.84
N ILE A 343 -4.27 22.60 -6.28
CA ILE A 343 -5.61 22.98 -6.75
C ILE A 343 -5.49 24.19 -7.69
N ASP A 344 -4.66 25.18 -7.33
CA ASP A 344 -4.47 26.40 -8.15
C ASP A 344 -3.59 26.18 -9.40
N ARG A 345 -2.88 25.04 -9.46
CA ARG A 345 -2.02 24.56 -10.56
C ARG A 345 -0.76 25.39 -10.77
N ASP A 346 -0.27 26.07 -9.73
CA ASP A 346 1.02 26.78 -9.78
C ASP A 346 2.24 25.87 -9.55
N GLY A 347 2.02 24.59 -9.23
CA GLY A 347 3.09 23.60 -9.02
C GLY A 347 3.78 23.68 -7.65
N LYS A 348 3.24 24.48 -6.74
CA LYS A 348 3.61 24.57 -5.32
C LYS A 348 2.41 24.17 -4.45
N TRP A 349 2.60 24.15 -3.14
CA TRP A 349 1.50 24.09 -2.19
C TRP A 349 1.40 25.37 -1.39
N ASN A 350 0.26 26.03 -1.49
CA ASN A 350 -0.15 27.05 -0.52
C ASN A 350 -0.63 26.39 0.78
N VAL A 351 -0.84 27.20 1.83
CA VAL A 351 -1.23 26.71 3.16
C VAL A 351 -2.53 25.89 3.12
N ARG A 352 -3.53 26.23 2.29
CA ARG A 352 -4.79 25.45 2.19
C ARG A 352 -4.53 24.05 1.65
N GLU A 353 -3.70 23.95 0.62
CA GLU A 353 -3.37 22.69 -0.07
C GLU A 353 -2.55 21.77 0.82
N PHE A 354 -1.56 22.34 1.55
CA PHE A 354 -0.84 21.62 2.58
C PHE A 354 -1.78 21.14 3.71
N LEU A 355 -2.70 21.98 4.19
CA LEU A 355 -3.65 21.56 5.22
C LEU A 355 -4.54 20.41 4.75
N ALA A 356 -4.96 20.36 3.48
CA ALA A 356 -5.72 19.23 2.93
C ALA A 356 -4.90 17.91 2.91
N ALA A 357 -3.57 17.99 2.81
CA ALA A 357 -2.68 16.83 2.84
C ALA A 357 -2.53 16.18 4.23
N PHE A 358 -2.72 16.94 5.33
CA PHE A 358 -2.42 16.47 6.68
C PHE A 358 -3.59 16.51 7.67
N LYS A 359 -4.52 17.46 7.51
CA LYS A 359 -5.59 17.70 8.48
C LYS A 359 -6.78 16.76 8.20
N PRO A 360 -7.31 16.04 9.20
CA PRO A 360 -8.51 15.23 9.00
C PRO A 360 -9.74 16.11 8.78
N ILE A 361 -10.74 15.57 8.08
CA ILE A 361 -11.99 16.23 7.72
C ILE A 361 -12.70 16.75 8.96
N ASN A 362 -12.81 15.90 9.99
CA ASN A 362 -13.53 16.19 11.24
C ASN A 362 -12.61 16.70 12.37
N TYR A 363 -11.59 17.51 12.04
CA TYR A 363 -10.68 18.05 13.05
C TYR A 363 -11.33 19.10 13.98
N GLN A 364 -11.42 18.77 15.27
CA GLN A 364 -11.72 19.72 16.34
C GLN A 364 -10.45 20.04 17.14
N LYS A 365 -10.14 21.33 17.30
CA LYS A 365 -8.96 21.84 18.01
C LYS A 365 -9.31 22.09 19.48
N ILE A 366 -8.69 21.33 20.40
CA ILE A 366 -9.00 21.36 21.83
C ILE A 366 -7.83 21.96 22.64
N ASN A 367 -6.62 21.43 22.48
CA ASN A 367 -5.43 21.89 23.23
C ASN A 367 -4.17 21.69 22.38
N ILE A 368 -3.28 22.68 22.26
CA ILE A 368 -2.16 22.62 21.30
C ILE A 368 -0.88 22.10 21.96
N ARG A 369 -0.41 20.92 21.54
CA ARG A 369 0.97 20.46 21.76
C ARG A 369 1.91 21.10 20.72
N GLN A 370 3.15 21.38 21.14
CA GLN A 370 4.24 21.72 20.22
C GLN A 370 4.68 20.46 19.44
N LEU A 371 5.24 20.68 18.25
CA LEU A 371 5.80 19.63 17.40
C LEU A 371 6.93 18.85 18.11
N ASP A 372 6.72 17.56 18.32
CA ASP A 372 7.68 16.66 18.98
C ASP A 372 7.93 15.37 18.16
N LYS A 373 8.77 14.46 18.67
CA LYS A 373 9.13 13.21 17.97
C LYS A 373 7.97 12.24 17.79
N GLU A 374 6.96 12.28 18.66
CA GLU A 374 5.76 11.44 18.53
C GLU A 374 4.91 11.94 17.36
N ILE A 375 4.68 13.25 17.30
CA ILE A 375 3.96 13.92 16.20
C ILE A 375 4.72 13.74 14.88
N LEU A 376 6.03 13.96 14.85
CA LEU A 376 6.84 13.77 13.64
C LEU A 376 6.77 12.33 13.11
N ASN A 377 6.68 11.31 13.97
CA ASN A 377 6.49 9.93 13.53
C ASN A 377 5.08 9.68 12.96
N ALA A 378 4.03 10.27 13.54
CA ALA A 378 2.70 10.22 12.96
C ALA A 378 2.62 10.94 11.60
N VAL A 379 3.30 12.09 11.46
CA VAL A 379 3.49 12.79 10.18
C VAL A 379 4.22 11.90 9.16
N LYS A 380 5.30 11.22 9.55
CA LYS A 380 6.00 10.25 8.66
C LYS A 380 5.04 9.17 8.15
N ASN A 381 4.13 8.66 8.99
CA ASN A 381 3.16 7.65 8.61
C ASN A 381 2.12 8.18 7.62
N VAL A 382 1.54 9.37 7.86
CA VAL A 382 0.62 10.03 6.91
C VAL A 382 1.27 10.21 5.55
N ILE A 383 2.51 10.72 5.51
CA ILE A 383 3.24 10.97 4.26
C ILE A 383 3.50 9.68 3.48
N LYS A 384 3.98 8.63 4.16
CA LYS A 384 4.25 7.34 3.52
C LYS A 384 2.97 6.78 2.90
N THR A 385 1.90 6.68 3.69
CA THR A 385 0.60 6.18 3.23
C THR A 385 0.03 7.02 2.08
N GLU A 386 0.06 8.35 2.14
CA GLU A 386 -0.43 9.22 1.06
C GLU A 386 0.37 9.05 -0.25
N ILE A 387 1.70 8.91 -0.17
CA ILE A 387 2.57 8.67 -1.34
C ILE A 387 2.31 7.27 -1.92
N GLU A 388 2.27 6.24 -1.09
CA GLU A 388 1.98 4.85 -1.46
C GLU A 388 0.62 4.76 -2.17
N ASN A 389 -0.39 5.41 -1.61
CA ASN A 389 -1.75 5.42 -2.13
C ASN A 389 -1.87 6.18 -3.46
N GLU A 390 -1.20 7.32 -3.66
CA GLU A 390 -1.19 7.97 -5.00
C GLU A 390 -0.50 7.12 -6.07
N VAL A 391 0.55 6.35 -5.74
CA VAL A 391 1.18 5.46 -6.72
C VAL A 391 0.27 4.28 -7.06
N ALA A 392 -0.40 3.69 -6.05
CA ALA A 392 -1.41 2.66 -6.28
C ALA A 392 -2.54 3.17 -7.20
N ILE A 393 -3.08 4.36 -6.94
CA ILE A 393 -4.12 4.98 -7.79
C ILE A 393 -3.57 5.33 -9.18
N GLU A 394 -2.31 5.75 -9.32
CA GLU A 394 -1.68 5.92 -10.64
C GLU A 394 -1.56 4.61 -11.42
N CYS A 395 -1.30 3.49 -10.75
CA CYS A 395 -1.33 2.17 -11.38
C CYS A 395 -2.76 1.75 -11.78
N ILE A 396 -3.79 2.07 -11.00
CA ILE A 396 -5.21 1.92 -11.40
C ILE A 396 -5.47 2.68 -12.71
N ARG A 397 -5.19 3.99 -12.71
CA ARG A 397 -5.37 4.88 -13.88
C ARG A 397 -4.66 4.31 -15.12
N LYS A 398 -3.40 3.88 -14.96
CA LYS A 398 -2.60 3.28 -16.05
C LYS A 398 -3.21 1.97 -16.56
N LYS A 399 -3.56 1.02 -15.69
CA LYS A 399 -4.19 -0.27 -16.06
C LYS A 399 -5.52 -0.05 -16.80
N LEU A 400 -6.39 0.82 -16.27
CA LEU A 400 -7.64 1.19 -16.95
C LEU A 400 -7.41 1.82 -18.34
N SER A 401 -6.47 2.77 -18.45
CA SER A 401 -6.12 3.42 -19.73
C SER A 401 -5.50 2.51 -20.80
N GLN A 402 -5.14 1.28 -20.42
CA GLN A 402 -4.60 0.25 -21.32
C GLN A 402 -5.67 -0.73 -21.80
N ARG A 403 -6.86 -0.78 -21.16
CA ARG A 403 -7.93 -1.72 -21.53
C ARG A 403 -8.54 -1.39 -22.90
N PRO A 404 -8.81 -2.40 -23.74
CA PRO A 404 -9.33 -2.18 -25.09
C PRO A 404 -10.77 -1.65 -25.05
N ASN A 405 -10.97 -0.47 -25.65
CA ASN A 405 -12.23 0.29 -25.70
C ASN A 405 -12.61 1.07 -24.42
N PHE A 406 -11.80 1.03 -23.37
CA PHE A 406 -12.02 1.83 -22.17
C PHE A 406 -12.11 3.33 -22.51
N ASN A 407 -13.22 3.98 -22.15
CA ASN A 407 -13.48 5.37 -22.54
C ASN A 407 -14.22 6.15 -21.43
N LEU A 408 -13.48 6.96 -20.67
CA LEU A 408 -14.00 7.73 -19.54
C LEU A 408 -15.21 8.62 -19.90
N LYS A 409 -15.30 9.15 -21.12
CA LYS A 409 -16.46 9.95 -21.56
C LYS A 409 -17.73 9.11 -21.67
N SER A 410 -17.62 7.92 -22.27
CA SER A 410 -18.75 7.01 -22.39
C SER A 410 -19.13 6.41 -21.03
N LEU A 411 -18.16 6.09 -20.18
CA LEU A 411 -18.41 5.59 -18.82
C LEU A 411 -19.13 6.64 -17.95
N PHE A 412 -18.66 7.89 -17.96
CA PHE A 412 -19.30 8.99 -17.24
C PHE A 412 -20.76 9.19 -17.68
N ALA A 413 -21.04 9.08 -18.98
CA ALA A 413 -22.39 9.16 -19.54
C ALA A 413 -23.28 7.94 -19.25
N VAL A 414 -22.74 6.85 -18.68
CA VAL A 414 -23.53 5.74 -18.11
C VAL A 414 -23.87 5.99 -16.65
N ILE A 415 -22.99 6.66 -15.89
CA ILE A 415 -23.25 7.01 -14.48
C ILE A 415 -24.32 8.11 -14.38
N THR A 416 -24.26 9.14 -15.23
CA THR A 416 -25.18 10.28 -15.17
C THR A 416 -25.76 10.67 -16.54
N SER A 417 -27.06 10.98 -16.56
CA SER A 417 -27.71 11.67 -17.69
C SER A 417 -27.45 13.18 -17.68
N ASN A 418 -27.11 13.74 -16.51
CA ASN A 418 -27.20 15.17 -16.22
C ASN A 418 -25.86 15.92 -16.38
N GLN A 419 -24.82 15.23 -16.88
CA GLN A 419 -23.45 15.74 -17.06
C GLN A 419 -22.68 16.11 -15.77
N ILE A 420 -23.27 15.84 -14.60
CA ILE A 420 -22.65 15.91 -13.27
C ILE A 420 -23.02 14.63 -12.52
N ILE A 421 -22.10 14.05 -11.74
CA ILE A 421 -22.41 12.90 -10.89
C ILE A 421 -22.63 13.40 -9.46
N VAL A 422 -23.80 13.14 -8.90
CA VAL A 422 -24.10 13.34 -7.46
C VAL A 422 -23.92 12.02 -6.69
N GLU A 423 -23.80 12.07 -5.36
CA GLU A 423 -23.57 10.86 -4.53
C GLU A 423 -24.57 9.74 -4.83
N GLN A 424 -25.86 10.05 -4.99
CA GLN A 424 -26.88 9.05 -5.28
C GLN A 424 -26.71 8.40 -6.66
N GLU A 425 -26.24 9.12 -7.68
CA GLU A 425 -25.94 8.55 -9.00
C GLU A 425 -24.70 7.64 -8.93
N LEU A 426 -23.64 8.09 -8.24
CA LEU A 426 -22.43 7.29 -8.01
C LEU A 426 -22.75 6.01 -7.22
N ARG A 427 -23.53 6.13 -6.15
CA ARG A 427 -24.00 5.00 -5.33
C ARG A 427 -24.80 4.01 -6.16
N THR A 428 -25.81 4.48 -6.89
CA THR A 428 -26.65 3.62 -7.75
C THR A 428 -25.81 2.91 -8.81
N PHE A 429 -24.81 3.61 -9.37
CA PHE A 429 -23.85 2.99 -10.29
C PHE A 429 -23.04 1.86 -9.62
N LEU A 430 -22.44 2.11 -8.45
CA LEU A 430 -21.64 1.10 -7.74
C LEU A 430 -22.47 -0.12 -7.32
N GLU A 431 -23.63 0.09 -6.71
CA GLU A 431 -24.53 -0.97 -6.25
C GLU A 431 -25.01 -1.87 -7.42
N ASN A 432 -25.29 -1.28 -8.60
CA ASN A 432 -25.66 -2.02 -9.81
C ASN A 432 -24.54 -2.91 -10.38
N HIS A 433 -23.28 -2.66 -10.01
CA HIS A 433 -22.12 -3.47 -10.41
C HIS A 433 -21.52 -4.23 -9.20
N GLY A 434 -22.34 -4.48 -8.16
CA GLY A 434 -21.98 -5.32 -7.01
C GLY A 434 -21.09 -4.65 -5.95
N VAL A 435 -20.77 -3.36 -6.09
CA VAL A 435 -19.92 -2.62 -5.15
C VAL A 435 -20.80 -1.88 -4.14
N TYR A 436 -20.71 -2.30 -2.88
CA TYR A 436 -21.39 -1.66 -1.75
C TYR A 436 -20.38 -0.93 -0.87
N LEU A 437 -20.51 0.39 -0.76
CA LEU A 437 -19.68 1.25 0.09
C LEU A 437 -20.50 1.82 1.25
N ASP A 438 -19.91 1.84 2.44
CA ASP A 438 -20.49 2.54 3.60
C ASP A 438 -20.49 4.07 3.41
N GLU A 439 -21.10 4.79 4.35
CA GLU A 439 -21.25 6.24 4.26
C GLU A 439 -19.90 6.99 4.25
N LYS A 440 -18.93 6.58 5.09
CA LYS A 440 -17.60 7.21 5.16
C LYS A 440 -16.81 6.98 3.87
N ASN A 441 -16.80 5.77 3.32
CA ASN A 441 -16.13 5.47 2.06
C ASN A 441 -16.77 6.21 0.86
N ARG A 442 -18.10 6.34 0.82
CA ARG A 442 -18.77 7.16 -0.21
C ARG A 442 -18.46 8.64 -0.07
N GLU A 443 -18.46 9.19 1.15
CA GLU A 443 -18.10 10.61 1.38
C GLU A 443 -16.66 10.88 0.91
N LEU A 444 -15.71 10.04 1.34
CA LEU A 444 -14.30 10.15 0.94
C LEU A 444 -14.11 10.03 -0.57
N LEU A 445 -14.82 9.09 -1.22
CA LEU A 445 -14.80 8.96 -2.66
C LEU A 445 -15.42 10.18 -3.36
N MET A 446 -16.49 10.79 -2.85
CA MET A 446 -17.03 12.04 -3.40
C MET A 446 -16.00 13.17 -3.28
N ARG A 447 -15.43 13.38 -2.08
CA ARG A 447 -14.42 14.44 -1.81
C ARG A 447 -13.14 14.29 -2.63
N ARG A 448 -12.76 13.06 -2.96
CA ARG A 448 -11.62 12.76 -3.85
C ARG A 448 -11.75 13.41 -5.22
N PHE A 449 -12.96 13.42 -5.76
CA PHE A 449 -13.27 13.98 -7.08
C PHE A 449 -13.69 15.45 -6.97
N ASP A 450 -14.54 15.78 -6.00
CA ASP A 450 -15.08 17.12 -5.71
C ASP A 450 -14.06 18.00 -4.96
N ARG A 451 -12.93 18.30 -5.62
CA ARG A 451 -11.83 19.12 -5.07
C ARG A 451 -12.21 20.57 -4.73
N ASN A 452 -13.33 21.05 -5.29
CA ASN A 452 -13.81 22.42 -5.12
C ASN A 452 -15.05 22.51 -4.22
N GLU A 453 -15.44 21.41 -3.56
CA GLU A 453 -16.49 21.33 -2.54
C GLU A 453 -17.88 21.76 -3.07
N GLN A 454 -18.16 21.45 -4.34
CA GLN A 454 -19.42 21.75 -5.04
C GLN A 454 -20.54 20.72 -4.79
N GLN A 455 -20.25 19.63 -4.09
CA GLN A 455 -21.13 18.49 -3.79
C GLN A 455 -21.53 17.63 -5.01
N TYR A 456 -20.89 17.85 -6.15
CA TYR A 456 -21.07 17.04 -7.37
C TYR A 456 -19.76 16.96 -8.16
N ILE A 457 -19.62 15.91 -8.96
CA ILE A 457 -18.43 15.63 -9.77
C ILE A 457 -18.73 16.00 -11.23
N THR A 458 -18.02 16.97 -11.81
CA THR A 458 -18.16 17.26 -13.25
C THR A 458 -17.39 16.25 -14.09
N TYR A 459 -17.65 16.21 -15.40
CA TYR A 459 -16.82 15.43 -16.33
C TYR A 459 -15.34 15.86 -16.30
N SER A 460 -15.03 17.13 -15.99
CA SER A 460 -13.64 17.57 -15.86
C SER A 460 -12.98 16.94 -14.64
N ASP A 461 -13.67 16.89 -13.50
CA ASP A 461 -13.16 16.33 -12.26
C ASP A 461 -12.96 14.82 -12.38
N PHE A 462 -13.97 14.13 -12.92
CA PHE A 462 -13.89 12.70 -13.23
C PHE A 462 -12.74 12.37 -14.20
N LEU A 463 -12.56 13.16 -15.26
CA LEU A 463 -11.45 12.99 -16.19
C LEU A 463 -10.10 13.26 -15.52
N ASN A 464 -9.99 14.32 -14.72
CA ASN A 464 -8.75 14.70 -14.03
C ASN A 464 -8.31 13.65 -13.00
N GLU A 465 -9.26 13.01 -12.31
CA GLU A 465 -8.97 11.97 -11.32
C GLU A 465 -8.79 10.57 -11.91
N MET A 466 -9.40 10.23 -13.05
CA MET A 466 -9.31 8.88 -13.63
C MET A 466 -8.29 8.73 -14.77
N GLN A 467 -7.77 9.81 -15.35
CA GLN A 467 -6.71 9.73 -16.37
C GLN A 467 -5.31 9.57 -15.71
N PRO A 468 -4.38 8.81 -16.32
CA PRO A 468 -2.99 8.73 -15.84
C PRO A 468 -2.35 10.12 -15.70
N LYS A 469 -1.79 10.41 -14.53
CA LYS A 469 -1.11 11.67 -14.23
C LYS A 469 0.33 11.68 -14.77
N GLN A 470 0.89 10.52 -15.10
CA GLN A 470 2.23 10.31 -15.67
C GLN A 470 2.19 9.55 -17.00
N PRO A 471 3.22 9.72 -17.86
CA PRO A 471 3.33 8.95 -19.10
C PRO A 471 3.44 7.43 -18.84
N LYS A 472 3.19 6.65 -19.90
CA LYS A 472 3.48 5.22 -19.92
C LYS A 472 5.00 5.05 -19.99
N ASN A 473 5.59 4.44 -18.95
CA ASN A 473 6.95 3.90 -18.97
C ASN A 473 6.95 2.53 -19.66
#